data_AF-A0AAV8QIC0-F1
#
_entry.id   AF-A0AAV8QIC0-F1
#
_cell.length_a   1.000
_cell.length_b   1.000
_cell.length_c   1.000
_cell.angle_alpha   90.00
_cell.angle_beta   90.00
_cell.angle_gamma   90.00
#
_symmetry.space_group_name_H-M   'P 1'
#
loop_
_entity.id
_entity.type
_entity.pdbx_description
1 polymer ?
#
loop_
_entity_poly.entity_id
_entity_poly.type
_entity_poly.pdbx_seq_one_letter_code
_entity_poly.pdbx_strand_id
1 'polypeptide(L)'
;MSSSRLLLLVFLLHLAVSQRFASSFSSPKVSLALYYETLCPYSANFIVNYLAKIFDDGLISIVDVDLVPYGNARIQNGTISCQHGPYECLLNTVEACAIDAWPDLNQHFRFIYCVESLVLKHKYLEWESCFSETGLGSHAVSECYDNGKGQELELKYAAQTDSLEPPHRYVPWVVVDGQPLYEDYENFEAYICKAYSGESPMACSGLTVLTNQEKESNYHVSYAGEMIRPLMVVENDKMKIKMAIFTLKNSSRNLLMLPMLMPDKGYDSHRSSAHTAQREWPVSTLDPKDEALFPENNYGSRDEKSFTKTCLYSSASCESIPFMMKLLNVE
;
A
#
# COMPACT_ATOMS: atom_id res chain seq x y z
N MET A 1 32.86 70.29 -12.60
CA MET A 1 31.92 69.87 -11.54
C MET A 1 30.56 69.38 -12.05
N SER A 2 30.12 69.72 -13.28
CA SER A 2 28.80 69.33 -13.82
C SER A 2 28.75 67.87 -14.32
N SER A 3 29.78 67.40 -15.03
CA SER A 3 29.81 66.06 -15.64
C SER A 3 29.84 64.89 -14.62
N SER A 4 30.60 65.01 -13.53
CA SER A 4 30.61 63.98 -12.47
C SER A 4 29.28 63.83 -11.74
N ARG A 5 28.50 64.91 -11.59
CA ARG A 5 27.20 64.87 -10.92
C ARG A 5 26.15 64.16 -11.79
N LEU A 6 26.22 64.36 -13.11
CA LEU A 6 25.35 63.69 -14.07
C LEU A 6 25.63 62.17 -14.14
N LEU A 7 26.91 61.78 -14.13
CA LEU A 7 27.31 60.36 -14.10
C LEU A 7 26.86 59.67 -12.80
N LEU A 8 26.94 60.36 -11.66
CA LEU A 8 26.48 59.83 -10.38
C LEU A 8 24.95 59.61 -10.38
N LEU A 9 24.19 60.55 -10.95
CA LEU A 9 22.73 60.44 -11.04
C LEU A 9 22.28 59.32 -11.98
N VAL A 10 22.98 59.12 -13.10
CA VAL A 10 22.72 58.01 -14.03
C VAL A 10 23.06 56.66 -13.38
N PHE A 11 24.15 56.59 -12.62
CA PHE A 11 24.53 55.36 -11.89
C PHE A 11 23.51 55.03 -10.79
N LEU A 12 23.05 56.03 -10.04
CA LEU A 12 22.00 55.87 -9.03
C LEU A 12 20.65 55.48 -9.65
N LEU A 13 20.30 55.99 -10.84
CA LEU A 13 19.11 55.55 -11.57
C LEU A 13 19.23 54.09 -12.04
N HIS A 14 20.40 53.66 -12.51
CA HIS A 14 20.64 52.27 -12.89
C HIS A 14 20.59 51.30 -11.70
N LEU A 15 21.09 51.71 -10.53
CA LEU A 15 20.94 50.95 -9.28
C LEU A 15 19.46 50.87 -8.86
N ALA A 16 18.70 51.96 -8.96
CA ALA A 16 17.28 51.99 -8.59
C ALA A 16 16.38 51.19 -9.55
N VAL A 17 16.74 51.10 -10.85
CA VAL A 17 16.00 50.30 -11.84
C VAL A 17 16.35 48.81 -11.74
N SER A 18 17.60 48.46 -11.40
CA SER A 18 18.03 47.06 -11.24
C SER A 18 17.42 46.35 -10.01
N GLN A 19 16.97 47.09 -9.00
CA GLN A 19 16.35 46.52 -7.79
C GLN A 19 14.87 46.14 -7.96
N ARG A 20 14.24 46.44 -9.11
CA ARG A 20 12.80 46.20 -9.31
C ARG A 20 12.42 44.87 -9.97
N PHE A 21 13.38 43.99 -10.23
CA PHE A 21 13.16 42.71 -10.92
C PHE A 21 13.61 41.47 -10.11
N ALA A 22 13.71 41.56 -8.79
CA ALA A 22 13.73 40.36 -7.96
C ALA A 22 12.29 39.85 -7.83
N SER A 23 11.77 39.21 -8.88
CA SER A 23 10.58 38.37 -8.74
C SER A 23 10.93 37.27 -7.74
N SER A 24 10.26 37.26 -6.58
CA SER A 24 10.20 36.09 -5.72
C SER A 24 9.46 35.00 -6.49
N PHE A 25 10.19 34.24 -7.30
CA PHE A 25 9.67 33.00 -7.86
C PHE A 25 9.66 32.00 -6.71
N SER A 26 8.47 31.80 -6.12
CA SER A 26 8.25 30.67 -5.22
C SER A 26 8.54 29.38 -6.01
N SER A 27 9.39 28.52 -5.46
CA SER A 27 9.71 27.24 -6.10
C SER A 27 8.43 26.41 -6.30
N PRO A 28 8.26 25.73 -7.44
CA PRO A 28 7.11 24.86 -7.66
C PRO A 28 6.99 23.81 -6.56
N LYS A 29 5.75 23.53 -6.15
CA LYS A 29 5.44 22.43 -5.22
C LYS A 29 5.75 21.08 -5.86
N VAL A 30 6.14 20.11 -5.05
CA VAL A 30 6.32 18.71 -5.45
C VAL A 30 4.97 18.04 -5.59
N SER A 31 4.72 17.33 -6.69
CA SER A 31 3.49 16.53 -6.84
C SER A 31 3.56 15.25 -5.99
N LEU A 32 2.51 14.97 -5.23
CA LEU A 32 2.26 13.72 -4.54
C LEU A 32 0.91 13.19 -5.02
N ALA A 33 0.87 12.00 -5.63
CA ALA A 33 -0.38 11.33 -5.97
C ALA A 33 -0.51 10.04 -5.14
N LEU A 34 -1.68 9.85 -4.52
CA LEU A 34 -2.07 8.63 -3.81
C LEU A 34 -3.22 7.96 -4.56
N TYR A 35 -2.97 6.75 -5.05
CA TYR A 35 -4.00 5.88 -5.61
C TYR A 35 -4.38 4.83 -4.57
N TYR A 36 -5.66 4.76 -4.22
CA TYR A 36 -6.11 4.02 -3.05
C TYR A 36 -7.53 3.44 -3.21
N GLU A 37 -7.91 2.57 -2.28
CA GLU A 37 -9.26 2.00 -2.14
C GLU A 37 -9.75 2.20 -0.71
N THR A 38 -10.99 2.64 -0.57
CA THR A 38 -11.55 3.08 0.72
C THR A 38 -11.74 1.97 1.76
N LEU A 39 -11.84 0.69 1.38
CA LEU A 39 -11.92 -0.42 2.34
C LEU A 39 -10.61 -1.22 2.45
N CYS A 40 -9.54 -0.77 1.81
CA CYS A 40 -8.22 -1.36 1.98
C CYS A 40 -7.56 -0.88 3.29
N PRO A 41 -7.24 -1.77 4.23
CA PRO A 41 -6.67 -1.36 5.53
C PRO A 41 -5.31 -0.67 5.41
N TYR A 42 -4.50 -1.00 4.40
CA TYR A 42 -3.22 -0.32 4.16
C TYR A 42 -3.41 1.11 3.63
N SER A 43 -4.41 1.31 2.77
CA SER A 43 -4.76 2.63 2.24
C SER A 43 -5.28 3.55 3.35
N ALA A 44 -6.24 3.05 4.13
CA ALA A 44 -6.78 3.74 5.29
C ALA A 44 -5.68 4.10 6.30
N ASN A 45 -4.79 3.15 6.59
CA ASN A 45 -3.66 3.36 7.49
C ASN A 45 -2.70 4.43 6.96
N PHE A 46 -2.38 4.42 5.66
CA PHE A 46 -1.54 5.44 5.06
C PHE A 46 -2.16 6.82 5.17
N ILE A 47 -3.45 6.97 4.83
CA ILE A 47 -4.16 8.25 4.91
C ILE A 47 -4.16 8.80 6.34
N VAL A 48 -4.57 7.97 7.30
CA VAL A 48 -4.79 8.40 8.69
C VAL A 48 -3.49 8.57 9.47
N ASN A 49 -2.51 7.68 9.31
CA ASN A 49 -1.32 7.62 10.16
C ASN A 49 -0.04 8.16 9.49
N TYR A 50 -0.03 8.39 8.18
CA TYR A 50 1.14 8.87 7.45
C TYR A 50 0.81 10.18 6.75
N LEU A 51 -0.09 10.16 5.77
CA LEU A 51 -0.41 11.33 4.96
C LEU A 51 -0.94 12.49 5.80
N ALA A 52 -1.77 12.24 6.82
CA ALA A 52 -2.31 13.29 7.68
C ALA A 52 -1.24 14.16 8.37
N LYS A 53 -0.03 13.64 8.60
CA LYS A 53 1.05 14.35 9.31
C LYS A 53 1.53 15.60 8.58
N ILE A 54 1.45 15.61 7.24
CA ILE A 54 1.97 16.72 6.43
C ILE A 54 1.23 18.04 6.69
N PHE A 55 -0.01 17.95 7.20
CA PHE A 55 -0.85 19.10 7.51
C PHE A 55 -0.39 19.82 8.79
N ASP A 56 0.35 19.14 9.67
CA ASP A 56 0.78 19.65 10.97
C ASP A 56 2.28 19.98 11.05
N ASP A 57 3.12 19.36 10.22
CA ASP A 57 4.58 19.48 10.28
C ASP A 57 5.17 20.58 9.36
N GLY A 58 4.34 21.14 8.47
CA GLY A 58 4.70 22.19 7.51
C GLY A 58 5.05 21.68 6.10
N LEU A 59 5.07 20.37 5.85
CA LEU A 59 5.32 19.81 4.51
C LEU A 59 4.25 20.21 3.50
N ILE A 60 3.00 20.41 3.94
CA ILE A 60 1.87 20.86 3.09
C ILE A 60 2.18 22.15 2.30
N SER A 61 3.12 22.97 2.77
CA SER A 61 3.54 24.20 2.10
C SER A 61 4.32 23.97 0.81
N ILE A 62 4.94 22.80 0.64
CA ILE A 62 5.84 22.48 -0.48
C ILE A 62 5.36 21.33 -1.36
N VAL A 63 4.21 20.73 -1.04
CA VAL A 63 3.62 19.61 -1.78
C VAL A 63 2.25 19.98 -2.34
N ASP A 64 1.92 19.40 -3.48
CA ASP A 64 0.61 19.40 -4.12
C ASP A 64 0.08 17.96 -4.11
N VAL A 65 -1.05 17.72 -3.45
CA VAL A 65 -1.55 16.37 -3.15
C VAL A 65 -2.75 16.07 -4.04
N ASP A 66 -2.65 14.97 -4.78
CA ASP A 66 -3.72 14.40 -5.60
C ASP A 66 -4.19 13.07 -4.97
N LEU A 67 -5.50 12.95 -4.76
CA LEU A 67 -6.14 11.77 -4.16
C LEU A 67 -6.99 11.09 -5.22
N VAL A 68 -6.75 9.80 -5.44
CA VAL A 68 -7.38 9.01 -6.50
C VAL A 68 -8.07 7.79 -5.88
N PRO A 69 -9.32 7.92 -5.40
CA PRO A 69 -10.11 6.81 -4.88
C PRO A 69 -10.61 5.94 -6.05
N TYR A 70 -9.95 4.81 -6.30
CA TYR A 70 -10.36 3.82 -7.30
C TYR A 70 -9.59 2.52 -7.11
N GLY A 71 -8.25 2.64 -7.09
CA GLY A 71 -7.31 1.56 -6.82
C GLY A 71 -7.46 0.34 -7.70
N ASN A 72 -7.76 -0.82 -7.12
CA ASN A 72 -7.92 -2.08 -7.85
C ASN A 72 -9.35 -2.37 -8.32
N ALA A 73 -10.25 -1.39 -8.28
CA ALA A 73 -11.55 -1.52 -8.93
C ALA A 73 -11.39 -1.86 -10.42
N ARG A 74 -12.44 -2.48 -10.96
CA ARG A 74 -12.49 -2.95 -12.36
C ARG A 74 -13.78 -2.52 -13.00
N ILE A 75 -13.71 -2.11 -14.26
CA ILE A 75 -14.88 -1.84 -15.08
C ILE A 75 -15.19 -3.06 -15.95
N GLN A 76 -16.39 -3.61 -15.81
CA GLN A 76 -16.89 -4.70 -16.64
C GLN A 76 -18.28 -4.33 -17.17
N ASN A 77 -18.42 -4.26 -18.50
CA ASN A 77 -19.67 -3.87 -19.18
C ASN A 77 -20.25 -2.53 -18.67
N GLY A 78 -19.40 -1.57 -18.32
CA GLY A 78 -19.81 -0.26 -17.78
C GLY A 78 -20.15 -0.25 -16.29
N THR A 79 -20.08 -1.40 -15.62
CA THR A 79 -20.26 -1.52 -14.17
C THR A 79 -18.91 -1.57 -13.46
N ILE A 80 -18.76 -0.78 -12.40
CA ILE A 80 -17.58 -0.80 -11.54
C ILE A 80 -17.77 -1.88 -10.46
N SER A 81 -16.74 -2.70 -10.27
CA SER A 81 -16.66 -3.71 -9.22
C SER A 81 -15.38 -3.51 -8.41
N CYS A 82 -15.48 -3.56 -7.09
CA CYS A 82 -14.38 -3.30 -6.15
C CYS A 82 -14.04 -4.56 -5.34
N GLN A 83 -12.80 -4.69 -4.85
CA GLN A 83 -12.29 -5.92 -4.23
C GLN A 83 -12.98 -6.23 -2.89
N HIS A 84 -13.34 -5.20 -2.15
CA HIS A 84 -13.97 -5.32 -0.83
C HIS A 84 -15.51 -5.16 -0.90
N GLY A 85 -16.09 -5.30 -2.10
CA GLY A 85 -17.52 -5.34 -2.31
C GLY A 85 -18.18 -3.97 -2.53
N PRO A 86 -19.52 -3.90 -2.47
CA PRO A 86 -20.27 -2.72 -2.92
C PRO A 86 -20.08 -1.49 -2.04
N TYR A 87 -19.77 -1.66 -0.75
CA TYR A 87 -19.50 -0.53 0.14
C TYR A 87 -18.18 0.18 -0.18
N GLU A 88 -17.17 -0.53 -0.70
CA GLU A 88 -15.96 0.11 -1.21
C GLU A 88 -16.27 0.95 -2.44
N CYS A 89 -17.05 0.43 -3.39
CA CYS A 89 -17.44 1.22 -4.57
C CYS A 89 -18.27 2.45 -4.18
N LEU A 90 -19.17 2.31 -3.21
CA LEU A 90 -19.93 3.42 -2.64
C LEU A 90 -18.98 4.48 -2.09
N LEU A 91 -18.05 4.09 -1.21
CA LEU A 91 -17.16 5.02 -0.54
C LEU A 91 -16.13 5.64 -1.49
N ASN A 92 -15.61 4.90 -2.47
CA ASN A 92 -14.78 5.47 -3.55
C ASN A 92 -15.54 6.60 -4.26
N THR A 93 -16.79 6.34 -4.65
CA THR A 93 -17.64 7.34 -5.32
C THR A 93 -17.92 8.54 -4.42
N VAL A 94 -18.20 8.31 -3.13
CA VAL A 94 -18.45 9.37 -2.14
C VAL A 94 -17.21 10.26 -1.97
N GLU A 95 -16.02 9.67 -1.88
CA GLU A 95 -14.77 10.43 -1.74
C GLU A 95 -14.39 11.14 -3.03
N ALA A 96 -14.63 10.53 -4.20
CA ALA A 96 -14.52 11.20 -5.50
C ALA A 96 -15.43 12.44 -5.57
N CYS A 97 -16.69 12.31 -5.13
CA CYS A 97 -17.62 13.42 -5.04
C CYS A 97 -17.20 14.48 -4.02
N ALA A 98 -16.59 14.09 -2.88
CA ALA A 98 -16.06 15.02 -1.90
C ALA A 98 -14.91 15.87 -2.47
N ILE A 99 -14.00 15.25 -3.24
CA ILE A 99 -12.88 15.95 -3.91
C ILE A 99 -13.41 16.95 -4.93
N ASP A 100 -14.41 16.56 -5.74
CA ASP A 100 -15.03 17.45 -6.71
C ASP A 100 -15.85 18.59 -6.06
N ALA A 101 -16.60 18.29 -5.00
CA ALA A 101 -17.42 19.26 -4.28
C ALA A 101 -16.59 20.30 -3.53
N TRP A 102 -15.41 19.92 -3.03
CA TRP A 102 -14.54 20.77 -2.23
C TRP A 102 -13.12 20.82 -2.82
N PRO A 103 -12.86 21.68 -3.81
CA PRO A 103 -11.53 21.78 -4.44
C PRO A 103 -10.39 22.20 -3.51
N ASP A 104 -10.70 22.71 -2.31
CA ASP A 104 -9.70 22.99 -1.28
C ASP A 104 -9.26 21.69 -0.60
N LEU A 105 -7.97 21.39 -0.67
CA LEU A 105 -7.35 20.19 -0.09
C LEU A 105 -7.68 19.98 1.38
N ASN A 106 -7.67 21.03 2.20
CA ASN A 106 -7.95 20.88 3.63
C ASN A 106 -9.39 20.46 3.90
N GLN A 107 -10.34 20.91 3.07
CA GLN A 107 -11.75 20.55 3.20
C GLN A 107 -11.99 19.08 2.81
N HIS A 108 -11.65 18.67 1.59
CA HIS A 108 -11.92 17.28 1.18
C HIS A 108 -11.07 16.28 1.95
N PHE A 109 -9.80 16.59 2.26
CA PHE A 109 -8.96 15.69 3.03
C PHE A 109 -9.52 15.47 4.44
N ARG A 110 -10.08 16.50 5.09
CA ARG A 110 -10.70 16.34 6.41
C ARG A 110 -11.87 15.34 6.39
N PHE A 111 -12.68 15.37 5.33
CA PHE A 111 -13.77 14.40 5.16
C PHE A 111 -13.23 12.99 4.91
N ILE A 112 -12.30 12.84 3.96
CA ILE A 112 -11.65 11.55 3.63
C ILE A 112 -10.96 10.96 4.86
N TYR A 113 -10.19 11.75 5.61
CA TYR A 113 -9.56 11.35 6.86
C TYR A 113 -10.56 10.79 7.87
N CYS A 114 -11.74 11.40 7.99
CA CYS A 114 -12.80 10.91 8.87
C CYS A 114 -13.35 9.56 8.40
N VAL A 115 -13.66 9.43 7.10
CA VAL A 115 -14.17 8.17 6.52
C VAL A 115 -13.15 7.04 6.71
N GLU A 116 -11.89 7.27 6.35
CA GLU A 116 -10.81 6.29 6.49
C GLU A 116 -10.51 5.96 7.97
N SER A 117 -10.70 6.92 8.88
CA SER A 117 -10.65 6.65 10.32
C SER A 117 -11.75 5.71 10.80
N LEU A 118 -12.95 5.78 10.22
CA LEU A 118 -14.04 4.83 10.49
C LEU A 118 -13.74 3.46 9.90
N VAL A 119 -13.08 3.39 8.73
CA VAL A 119 -12.62 2.14 8.11
C VAL A 119 -11.66 1.40 9.03
N LEU A 120 -10.64 2.09 9.57
CA LEU A 120 -9.70 1.51 10.54
C LEU A 120 -10.37 1.05 11.84
N LYS A 121 -11.48 1.67 12.22
CA LYS A 121 -12.28 1.30 13.40
C LYS A 121 -13.34 0.22 13.09
N HIS A 122 -13.40 -0.28 11.86
CA HIS A 122 -14.45 -1.19 11.38
C HIS A 122 -15.88 -0.64 11.53
N LYS A 123 -16.02 0.68 11.36
CA LYS A 123 -17.25 1.47 11.49
C LYS A 123 -17.63 2.22 10.20
N TYR A 124 -17.13 1.77 9.04
CA TYR A 124 -17.31 2.46 7.75
C TYR A 124 -18.78 2.66 7.33
N LEU A 125 -19.73 1.91 7.89
CA LEU A 125 -21.17 2.15 7.70
C LEU A 125 -21.65 3.47 8.32
N GLU A 126 -20.89 4.03 9.25
CA GLU A 126 -21.17 5.30 9.92
C GLU A 126 -20.63 6.50 9.11
N TRP A 127 -20.14 6.33 7.88
CA TRP A 127 -19.44 7.37 7.09
C TRP A 127 -20.19 8.70 6.98
N GLU A 128 -21.53 8.70 6.95
CA GLU A 128 -22.33 9.94 6.91
C GLU A 128 -22.13 10.81 8.16
N SER A 129 -21.70 10.23 9.29
CA SER A 129 -21.34 11.01 10.50
C SER A 129 -20.24 12.02 10.21
N CYS A 130 -19.38 11.75 9.23
CA CYS A 130 -18.28 12.64 8.84
C CYS A 130 -18.74 14.01 8.35
N PHE A 131 -19.96 14.16 7.81
CA PHE A 131 -20.49 15.51 7.52
C PHE A 131 -20.63 16.33 8.80
N SER A 132 -21.21 15.73 9.84
CA SER A 132 -21.40 16.39 11.13
C SER A 132 -20.09 16.59 11.90
N GLU A 133 -19.18 15.62 11.87
CA GLU A 133 -17.88 15.68 12.55
C GLU A 133 -16.95 16.74 11.95
N THR A 134 -17.01 16.92 10.62
CA THR A 134 -16.16 17.89 9.93
C THR A 134 -16.81 19.27 9.78
N GLY A 135 -18.14 19.35 9.92
CA GLY A 135 -18.92 20.57 9.67
C GLY A 135 -19.14 20.88 8.19
N LEU A 136 -18.82 19.94 7.29
CA LEU A 136 -18.98 20.09 5.85
C LEU A 136 -20.40 19.72 5.42
N GLY A 137 -20.99 20.49 4.50
CA GLY A 137 -22.36 20.29 4.04
C GLY A 137 -22.49 19.09 3.11
N SER A 138 -23.43 18.18 3.37
CA SER A 138 -23.61 16.95 2.59
C SER A 138 -24.18 17.17 1.19
N HIS A 139 -24.92 18.26 0.96
CA HIS A 139 -25.71 18.47 -0.26
C HIS A 139 -24.93 18.26 -1.55
N ALA A 140 -23.74 18.86 -1.69
CA ALA A 140 -22.96 18.76 -2.93
C ALA A 140 -22.44 17.33 -3.19
N VAL A 141 -22.07 16.61 -2.13
CA VAL A 141 -21.62 15.21 -2.23
C VAL A 141 -22.79 14.29 -2.57
N SER A 142 -23.92 14.44 -1.88
CA SER A 142 -25.15 13.68 -2.16
C SER A 142 -25.67 13.94 -3.58
N GLU A 143 -25.71 15.20 -4.01
CA GLU A 143 -26.14 15.56 -5.37
C GLU A 143 -25.22 14.95 -6.43
N CYS A 144 -23.90 14.99 -6.23
CA CYS A 144 -22.92 14.36 -7.11
C CYS A 144 -23.13 12.85 -7.21
N TYR A 145 -23.44 12.20 -6.10
CA TYR A 145 -23.73 10.76 -6.07
C TYR A 145 -25.04 10.44 -6.81
N ASP A 146 -26.11 11.17 -6.53
CA ASP A 146 -27.46 10.89 -7.00
C ASP A 146 -27.67 11.22 -8.49
N ASN A 147 -26.96 12.22 -9.03
CA ASN A 147 -27.15 12.69 -10.40
C ASN A 147 -26.27 11.97 -11.45
N GLY A 148 -25.48 10.98 -11.03
CA GLY A 148 -24.59 10.21 -11.91
C GLY A 148 -23.20 10.81 -12.11
N LYS A 149 -22.93 12.03 -11.62
CA LYS A 149 -21.60 12.65 -11.69
C LYS A 149 -20.54 11.83 -10.97
N GLY A 150 -20.89 11.18 -9.86
CA GLY A 150 -20.00 10.25 -9.15
C GLY A 150 -19.48 9.13 -10.05
N GLN A 151 -20.33 8.56 -10.91
CA GLN A 151 -19.90 7.54 -11.88
C GLN A 151 -18.94 8.11 -12.93
N GLU A 152 -19.17 9.34 -13.39
CA GLU A 152 -18.25 10.00 -14.34
C GLU A 152 -16.87 10.24 -13.70
N LEU A 153 -16.84 10.64 -12.42
CA LEU A 153 -15.60 10.83 -11.65
C LEU A 153 -14.86 9.50 -11.45
N GLU A 154 -15.56 8.43 -11.10
CA GLU A 154 -14.96 7.09 -10.99
C GLU A 154 -14.36 6.62 -12.31
N LEU A 155 -15.03 6.84 -13.45
CA LEU A 155 -14.48 6.51 -14.77
C LEU A 155 -13.24 7.33 -15.11
N LYS A 156 -13.20 8.60 -14.69
CA LYS A 156 -12.01 9.46 -14.82
C LYS A 156 -10.85 8.92 -13.97
N TYR A 157 -11.11 8.54 -12.72
CA TYR A 157 -10.08 7.97 -11.85
C TYR A 157 -9.63 6.58 -12.29
N ALA A 158 -10.52 5.80 -12.88
CA ALA A 158 -10.15 4.55 -13.56
C ALA A 158 -9.15 4.81 -14.68
N ALA A 159 -9.45 5.75 -15.59
CA ALA A 159 -8.55 6.10 -16.69
C ALA A 159 -7.21 6.67 -16.19
N GLN A 160 -7.22 7.47 -15.12
CA GLN A 160 -6.01 7.99 -14.50
C GLN A 160 -5.16 6.85 -13.92
N THR A 161 -5.78 5.92 -13.19
CA THR A 161 -5.11 4.75 -12.58
C THR A 161 -4.57 3.81 -13.65
N ASP A 162 -5.35 3.51 -14.69
CA ASP A 162 -4.96 2.62 -15.79
C ASP A 162 -3.84 3.22 -16.67
N SER A 163 -3.64 4.54 -16.60
CA SER A 163 -2.55 5.24 -17.32
C SER A 163 -1.22 5.26 -16.58
N LEU A 164 -1.15 4.70 -15.37
CA LEU A 164 0.08 4.63 -14.59
C LEU A 164 1.16 3.83 -15.33
N GLU A 165 2.36 4.41 -15.39
CA GLU A 165 3.53 3.79 -15.99
C GLU A 165 4.70 3.81 -14.98
N PRO A 166 5.12 2.64 -14.44
CA PRO A 166 4.51 1.32 -14.64
C PRO A 166 3.13 1.21 -13.97
N PRO A 167 2.28 0.26 -14.41
CA PRO A 167 1.01 -0.02 -13.75
C PRO A 167 1.21 -0.32 -12.27
N HIS A 168 0.28 0.14 -11.42
CA HIS A 168 0.31 -0.16 -9.99
C HIS A 168 0.15 -1.66 -9.76
N ARG A 169 0.78 -2.16 -8.69
CA ARG A 169 0.78 -3.59 -8.34
C ARG A 169 -0.03 -3.92 -7.09
N TYR A 170 -0.36 -2.90 -6.33
CA TYR A 170 -1.08 -2.94 -5.06
C TYR A 170 -1.56 -1.52 -4.74
N VAL A 171 -2.35 -1.40 -3.67
CA VAL A 171 -2.68 -0.13 -3.04
C VAL A 171 -2.27 -0.17 -1.55
N PRO A 172 -1.92 0.96 -0.93
CA PRO A 172 -1.79 2.28 -1.53
C PRO A 172 -0.63 2.34 -2.54
N TRP A 173 -0.83 3.05 -3.64
CA TRP A 173 0.22 3.32 -4.62
C TRP A 173 0.58 4.80 -4.57
N VAL A 174 1.78 5.10 -4.08
CA VAL A 174 2.24 6.47 -3.83
C VAL A 174 3.27 6.86 -4.88
N VAL A 175 3.02 8.00 -5.52
CA VAL A 175 3.89 8.58 -6.55
C VAL A 175 4.31 9.97 -6.12
N VAL A 176 5.62 10.21 -6.00
CA VAL A 176 6.20 11.53 -5.67
C VAL A 176 7.05 12.00 -6.85
N ASP A 177 6.78 13.19 -7.37
CA ASP A 177 7.49 13.76 -8.54
C ASP A 177 7.57 12.78 -9.72
N GLY A 178 6.46 12.09 -10.01
CA GLY A 178 6.38 11.05 -11.05
C GLY A 178 7.09 9.74 -10.74
N GLN A 179 7.72 9.59 -9.56
CA GLN A 179 8.41 8.37 -9.14
C GLN A 179 7.49 7.52 -8.22
N PRO A 180 7.11 6.29 -8.62
CA PRO A 180 6.43 5.38 -7.71
C PRO A 180 7.39 4.91 -6.61
N LEU A 181 6.93 4.93 -5.36
CA LEU A 181 7.78 4.63 -4.18
C LEU A 181 7.87 3.14 -3.82
N TYR A 182 7.00 2.31 -4.39
CA TYR A 182 6.89 0.89 -4.08
C TYR A 182 6.82 0.64 -2.56
N GLU A 183 7.63 -0.30 -2.03
CA GLU A 183 7.62 -0.70 -0.62
C GLU A 183 8.07 0.42 0.34
N ASP A 184 8.66 1.50 -0.17
CA ASP A 184 9.13 2.64 0.64
C ASP A 184 8.07 3.78 0.69
N TYR A 185 6.81 3.48 0.33
CA TYR A 185 5.73 4.48 0.26
C TYR A 185 5.48 5.20 1.60
N GLU A 186 5.73 4.55 2.73
CA GLU A 186 5.61 5.16 4.05
C GLU A 186 6.65 6.28 4.29
N ASN A 187 7.75 6.28 3.53
CA ASN A 187 8.83 7.27 3.61
C ASN A 187 8.64 8.46 2.64
N PHE A 188 7.43 8.66 2.10
CA PHE A 188 7.11 9.66 1.08
C PHE A 188 7.58 11.08 1.42
N GLU A 189 7.57 11.47 2.71
CA GLU A 189 8.07 12.78 3.18
C GLU A 189 9.53 13.02 2.78
N ALA A 190 10.38 11.99 2.88
CA ALA A 190 11.78 12.08 2.47
C ALA A 190 11.94 12.30 0.96
N TYR A 191 11.06 11.67 0.15
CA TYR A 191 11.04 11.87 -1.30
C TYR A 191 10.56 13.27 -1.68
N ILE A 192 9.54 13.80 -1.00
CA ILE A 192 9.07 15.17 -1.17
C ILE A 192 10.22 16.14 -0.91
N CYS A 193 10.89 16.00 0.24
CA CYS A 193 12.00 16.84 0.62
C CYS A 193 13.18 16.76 -0.34
N LYS A 194 13.46 15.58 -0.90
CA LYS A 194 14.51 15.38 -1.89
C LYS A 194 14.17 16.01 -3.24
N ALA A 195 12.90 15.98 -3.65
CA ALA A 195 12.45 16.51 -4.94
C ALA A 195 12.25 18.04 -4.90
N TYR A 196 11.98 18.62 -3.72
CA TYR A 196 11.73 20.05 -3.60
C TYR A 196 12.98 20.89 -3.89
N SER A 197 12.86 21.85 -4.81
CA SER A 197 13.96 22.70 -5.26
C SER A 197 14.07 24.04 -4.52
N GLY A 198 13.14 24.33 -3.62
CA GLY A 198 13.15 25.54 -2.79
C GLY A 198 13.86 25.37 -1.45
N GLU A 199 13.62 26.31 -0.54
CA GLU A 199 14.12 26.22 0.84
C GLU A 199 13.35 25.13 1.59
N SER A 200 14.04 24.06 2.00
CA SER A 200 13.41 22.93 2.66
C SER A 200 12.83 23.33 4.04
N PRO A 201 11.58 22.99 4.36
CA PRO A 201 10.99 23.20 5.67
C PRO A 201 11.68 22.35 6.74
N MET A 202 11.50 22.70 8.03
CA MET A 202 12.09 21.93 9.13
C MET A 202 11.68 20.46 9.15
N ALA A 203 10.47 20.12 8.67
CA ALA A 203 10.03 18.74 8.56
C ALA A 203 10.92 17.87 7.66
N CYS A 204 11.70 18.47 6.75
CA CYS A 204 12.71 17.75 5.97
C CYS A 204 13.98 17.38 6.74
N SER A 205 14.18 17.92 7.94
CA SER A 205 15.40 17.71 8.71
C SER A 205 15.49 16.28 9.23
N GLY A 206 16.53 15.55 8.82
CA GLY A 206 16.81 14.19 9.29
C GLY A 206 16.07 13.09 8.53
N LEU A 207 15.25 13.45 7.53
CA LEU A 207 14.65 12.48 6.62
C LEU A 207 15.69 11.98 5.61
N THR A 208 15.71 10.67 5.39
CA THR A 208 16.64 10.03 4.45
C THR A 208 15.87 9.10 3.52
N VAL A 209 16.15 9.22 2.22
CA VAL A 209 15.64 8.29 1.21
C VAL A 209 16.55 7.08 1.19
N LEU A 210 16.00 5.89 1.42
CA LEU A 210 16.75 4.64 1.33
C LEU A 210 17.18 4.43 -0.12
N THR A 211 18.44 4.76 -0.43
CA THR A 211 18.99 4.46 -1.75
C THR A 211 19.37 2.97 -1.83
N ASN A 212 19.41 2.41 -3.04
CA ASN A 212 19.83 1.01 -3.25
C ASN A 212 21.22 0.69 -2.66
N GLN A 213 22.05 1.70 -2.36
CA GLN A 213 23.35 1.53 -1.70
C GLN A 213 23.22 1.24 -0.19
N GLU A 214 22.15 1.68 0.47
CA GLU A 214 21.91 1.42 1.91
C GLU A 214 21.18 0.10 2.17
N LYS A 215 20.43 -0.40 1.17
CA LYS A 215 19.86 -1.76 1.23
C LYS A 215 20.96 -2.84 1.23
N GLU A 216 22.09 -2.60 0.59
CA GLU A 216 23.25 -3.51 0.66
C GLU A 216 24.00 -3.40 2.00
N SER A 217 24.11 -2.21 2.62
CA SER A 217 24.77 -2.06 3.92
C SER A 217 23.95 -2.57 5.10
N ASN A 218 22.61 -2.55 5.01
CA ASN A 218 21.73 -3.10 6.05
C ASN A 218 21.53 -4.63 5.94
N TYR A 219 22.03 -5.28 4.89
CA TYR A 219 22.09 -6.74 4.82
C TYR A 219 23.38 -7.34 5.42
N HIS A 220 24.23 -6.49 6.01
CA HIS A 220 25.37 -6.91 6.83
C HIS A 220 25.00 -7.05 8.32
N VAL A 221 23.85 -7.62 8.64
CA VAL A 221 23.62 -8.13 9.99
C VAL A 221 24.38 -9.45 10.11
N SER A 222 25.55 -9.43 10.74
CA SER A 222 26.19 -10.67 11.17
C SER A 222 25.33 -11.28 12.28
N TYR A 223 24.49 -12.25 11.94
CA TYR A 223 23.91 -13.13 12.96
C TYR A 223 25.00 -14.06 13.47
N ALA A 224 25.81 -13.59 14.41
CA ALA A 224 26.46 -14.47 15.38
C ALA A 224 25.45 -14.68 16.53
N GLY A 225 24.38 -15.41 16.25
CA GLY A 225 23.37 -15.75 17.23
C GLY A 225 23.10 -17.24 17.20
N GLU A 226 23.32 -17.93 18.32
CA GLU A 226 22.88 -19.30 18.50
C GLU A 226 21.34 -19.34 18.43
N MET A 227 20.79 -20.08 17.47
CA MET A 227 19.35 -20.33 17.45
C MET A 227 19.03 -21.44 18.45
N ILE A 228 18.36 -21.06 19.54
CA ILE A 228 17.77 -22.00 20.50
C ILE A 228 16.33 -22.25 20.07
N ARG A 229 16.06 -23.45 19.56
CA ARG A 229 14.69 -23.88 19.23
C ARG A 229 14.21 -24.94 20.22
N PRO A 230 13.00 -24.79 20.80
CA PRO A 230 12.35 -25.86 21.53
C PRO A 230 11.97 -26.97 20.54
N LEU A 231 12.50 -28.16 20.74
CA LEU A 231 12.12 -29.35 19.99
C LEU A 231 11.24 -30.22 20.88
N MET A 232 10.02 -30.50 20.44
CA MET A 232 9.17 -31.48 21.10
C MET A 232 9.62 -32.88 20.67
N VAL A 233 10.10 -33.66 21.64
CA VAL A 233 10.59 -35.02 21.44
C VAL A 233 9.73 -35.95 22.29
N VAL A 234 9.17 -36.98 21.66
CA VAL A 234 8.43 -38.03 22.37
C VAL A 234 9.43 -39.10 22.79
N GLU A 235 9.55 -39.33 24.09
CA GLU A 235 10.46 -40.32 24.67
C GLU A 235 9.70 -41.10 25.73
N ASN A 236 9.61 -42.43 25.59
CA ASN A 236 8.82 -43.33 26.45
C ASN A 236 7.36 -42.86 26.62
N ASP A 237 6.67 -42.58 25.50
CA ASP A 237 5.28 -42.14 25.44
C ASP A 237 4.95 -40.86 26.23
N LYS A 238 5.97 -40.07 26.57
CA LYS A 238 5.81 -38.73 27.16
C LYS A 238 6.40 -37.67 26.25
N MET A 239 5.63 -36.61 26.01
CA MET A 239 6.09 -35.42 25.30
C MET A 239 7.08 -34.65 26.19
N LYS A 240 8.31 -34.46 25.72
CA LYS A 240 9.33 -33.65 26.39
C LYS A 240 9.76 -32.50 25.50
N ILE A 241 10.02 -31.34 26.08
CA ILE A 241 10.61 -30.19 25.38
C ILE A 241 12.12 -30.25 25.61
N LYS A 242 12.90 -30.50 24.55
CA LYS A 242 14.37 -30.42 24.56
C LYS A 242 14.80 -29.17 23.81
N MET A 243 15.72 -28.40 24.38
CA MET A 243 16.28 -27.22 23.72
C MET A 243 17.45 -27.63 22.84
N ALA A 244 17.34 -27.40 21.53
CA ALA A 244 18.43 -27.67 20.59
C ALA A 244 19.11 -26.34 20.21
N ILE A 245 20.43 -26.29 20.39
CA ILE A 245 21.29 -25.16 20.01
C ILE A 245 21.84 -25.44 18.61
N PHE A 246 21.50 -24.56 17.66
CA PHE A 246 22.02 -24.64 16.30
C PHE A 246 23.06 -23.55 16.07
N THR A 247 24.30 -23.96 15.82
CA THR A 247 25.40 -23.06 15.43
C THR A 247 25.52 -23.07 13.91
N LEU A 248 25.19 -21.95 13.25
CA LEU A 248 25.41 -21.79 11.82
C LEU A 248 26.91 -21.56 11.58
N LYS A 249 27.58 -22.50 10.89
CA LYS A 249 28.95 -22.28 10.41
C LYS A 249 28.90 -21.45 9.13
N ASN A 250 29.55 -20.30 9.18
CA ASN A 250 29.69 -19.34 8.10
C ASN A 250 30.19 -20.04 6.81
N SER A 251 29.43 -19.97 5.73
CA SER A 251 29.88 -20.39 4.40
C SER A 251 29.62 -19.25 3.44
N SER A 252 30.69 -18.56 3.06
CA SER A 252 30.69 -17.47 2.10
C SER A 252 30.34 -17.99 0.69
N ARG A 253 29.05 -18.12 0.38
CA ARG A 253 28.56 -18.27 -1.00
C ARG A 253 27.30 -17.45 -1.18
N ASN A 254 27.36 -16.51 -2.13
CA ASN A 254 26.24 -15.66 -2.57
C ASN A 254 25.01 -16.50 -2.88
N LEU A 255 23.93 -16.31 -2.12
CA LEU A 255 22.61 -16.81 -2.47
C LEU A 255 21.78 -15.62 -2.97
N LEU A 256 21.78 -15.40 -4.28
CA LEU A 256 20.82 -14.52 -4.95
C LEU A 256 19.42 -15.14 -4.80
N MET A 257 18.57 -14.56 -3.97
CA MET A 257 17.14 -14.85 -3.99
C MET A 257 16.52 -14.01 -5.11
N LEU A 258 16.30 -14.61 -6.28
CA LEU A 258 15.38 -14.04 -7.27
C LEU A 258 13.95 -14.07 -6.70
N PRO A 259 13.15 -13.00 -6.82
CA PRO A 259 11.74 -13.06 -6.48
C PRO A 259 11.04 -14.06 -7.42
N MET A 260 10.28 -14.98 -6.84
CA MET A 260 9.40 -15.88 -7.58
C MET A 260 8.38 -15.06 -8.36
N LEU A 261 8.56 -14.96 -9.67
CA LEU A 261 7.48 -14.62 -10.59
C LEU A 261 6.46 -15.78 -10.55
N MET A 262 5.24 -15.50 -10.12
CA MET A 262 4.14 -16.42 -10.32
C MET A 262 3.80 -16.48 -11.82
N PRO A 263 3.66 -17.66 -12.43
CA PRO A 263 3.30 -17.76 -13.83
C PRO A 263 1.82 -17.40 -14.02
N ASP A 264 1.59 -16.44 -14.92
CA ASP A 264 0.34 -16.23 -15.64
C ASP A 264 -0.24 -17.56 -16.12
N LYS A 265 -1.53 -17.79 -15.85
CA LYS A 265 -2.33 -18.76 -16.58
C LYS A 265 -3.49 -18.05 -17.24
N GLY A 266 -3.23 -17.58 -18.46
CA GLY A 266 -4.26 -17.43 -19.48
C GLY A 266 -4.88 -18.80 -19.76
N TYR A 267 -6.20 -18.89 -19.62
CA TYR A 267 -6.96 -20.06 -20.03
C TYR A 267 -7.60 -19.75 -21.36
N ASP A 268 -6.90 -20.12 -22.44
CA ASP A 268 -7.45 -20.08 -23.78
C ASP A 268 -7.95 -21.47 -24.20
N SER A 269 -9.09 -21.44 -24.87
CA SER A 269 -9.92 -22.58 -25.22
C SER A 269 -9.27 -23.44 -26.31
N HIS A 270 -9.15 -24.76 -26.10
CA HIS A 270 -9.24 -25.71 -27.21
C HIS A 270 -9.72 -27.10 -26.78
N ARG A 271 -10.60 -27.58 -27.64
CA ARG A 271 -11.48 -28.74 -27.63
C ARG A 271 -10.73 -30.06 -27.83
N SER A 272 -11.04 -31.07 -27.01
CA SER A 272 -11.02 -32.48 -27.43
C SER A 272 -11.98 -33.31 -26.57
N SER A 273 -12.88 -33.96 -27.26
CA SER A 273 -14.05 -34.74 -26.87
C SER A 273 -13.77 -36.10 -26.22
N ALA A 274 -14.61 -36.53 -25.27
CA ALA A 274 -15.30 -37.84 -25.30
C ALA A 274 -16.18 -38.10 -24.04
N HIS A 275 -17.46 -38.39 -24.32
CA HIS A 275 -18.42 -39.25 -23.61
C HIS A 275 -19.08 -38.85 -22.26
N THR A 276 -20.27 -38.24 -22.42
CA THR A 276 -21.58 -38.56 -21.83
C THR A 276 -21.67 -39.39 -20.53
N ALA A 277 -22.18 -38.77 -19.46
CA ALA A 277 -23.26 -39.31 -18.63
C ALA A 277 -23.92 -38.17 -17.82
N GLN A 278 -25.14 -37.80 -18.20
CA GLN A 278 -26.02 -36.89 -17.43
C GLN A 278 -26.54 -37.58 -16.17
N ARG A 279 -26.57 -36.85 -15.05
CA ARG A 279 -27.51 -37.10 -13.95
C ARG A 279 -27.78 -35.79 -13.20
N GLU A 280 -28.92 -35.18 -13.50
CA GLU A 280 -29.54 -34.06 -12.74
C GLU A 280 -30.37 -34.63 -11.59
N TRP A 281 -30.34 -34.03 -10.39
CA TRP A 281 -31.40 -34.09 -9.36
C TRP A 281 -31.38 -32.76 -8.54
N PRO A 282 -32.50 -32.36 -7.91
CA PRO A 282 -33.10 -31.03 -8.07
C PRO A 282 -32.84 -30.01 -6.96
N VAL A 283 -33.16 -28.75 -7.30
CA VAL A 283 -33.29 -27.59 -6.42
C VAL A 283 -34.53 -27.73 -5.52
N SER A 284 -34.37 -27.52 -4.21
CA SER A 284 -35.47 -27.15 -3.32
C SER A 284 -35.02 -26.14 -2.27
N THR A 285 -35.75 -25.03 -2.23
CA THR A 285 -35.74 -23.90 -1.29
C THR A 285 -36.08 -24.29 0.14
N LEU A 286 -35.39 -23.75 1.15
CA LEU A 286 -35.93 -23.51 2.50
C LEU A 286 -35.24 -22.31 3.20
N ASP A 287 -36.07 -21.53 3.90
CA ASP A 287 -35.90 -20.23 4.57
C ASP A 287 -35.22 -20.35 5.98
N PRO A 288 -34.75 -19.25 6.62
CA PRO A 288 -33.79 -19.26 7.72
C PRO A 288 -34.45 -19.16 9.11
N LYS A 289 -34.22 -20.15 9.98
CA LYS A 289 -34.22 -20.02 11.45
C LYS A 289 -33.38 -21.15 12.05
N ASP A 290 -32.33 -20.79 12.79
CA ASP A 290 -31.99 -21.34 14.12
C ASP A 290 -30.52 -21.04 14.47
N GLU A 291 -30.37 -20.26 15.53
CA GLU A 291 -29.12 -19.96 16.22
C GLU A 291 -28.62 -21.17 17.03
N ALA A 292 -27.29 -21.22 17.15
CA ALA A 292 -26.49 -21.74 18.27
C ALA A 292 -26.58 -23.23 18.64
N LEU A 293 -25.43 -23.92 18.58
CA LEU A 293 -24.71 -24.44 19.77
C LEU A 293 -23.54 -25.36 19.34
N PHE A 294 -22.34 -25.03 19.82
CA PHE A 294 -21.18 -25.92 19.85
C PHE A 294 -21.46 -27.15 20.73
N PRO A 295 -20.84 -28.29 20.41
CA PRO A 295 -20.10 -28.97 21.47
C PRO A 295 -18.71 -29.48 21.04
N GLU A 296 -17.84 -29.52 22.05
CA GLU A 296 -16.49 -30.07 22.05
C GLU A 296 -16.43 -31.61 21.89
N ASN A 297 -15.25 -32.04 21.44
CA ASN A 297 -14.55 -33.30 21.74
C ASN A 297 -15.21 -34.65 21.38
N ASN A 298 -14.56 -35.36 20.45
CA ASN A 298 -14.32 -36.78 20.65
C ASN A 298 -13.00 -37.26 20.01
N TYR A 299 -12.19 -37.88 20.87
CA TYR A 299 -11.01 -38.68 20.54
C TYR A 299 -11.44 -39.91 19.73
N GLY A 300 -10.79 -40.19 18.61
CA GLY A 300 -11.02 -41.39 17.80
C GLY A 300 -9.85 -41.67 16.86
N SER A 301 -9.22 -42.81 17.08
CA SER A 301 -7.93 -43.28 16.55
C SER A 301 -7.90 -43.67 15.07
N ARG A 302 -6.70 -43.47 14.47
CA ARG A 302 -6.04 -44.18 13.34
C ARG A 302 -6.81 -44.33 12.02
N ASP A 303 -6.23 -43.74 10.97
CA ASP A 303 -5.74 -44.51 9.82
C ASP A 303 -4.62 -43.74 9.09
N GLU A 304 -3.48 -44.41 8.91
CA GLU A 304 -2.36 -43.97 8.07
C GLU A 304 -2.79 -43.92 6.60
N LYS A 305 -2.65 -42.76 5.95
CA LYS A 305 -2.41 -42.71 4.50
C LYS A 305 -1.29 -41.74 4.17
N SER A 306 -0.15 -42.36 3.84
CA SER A 306 0.99 -41.83 3.11
C SER A 306 0.55 -40.98 1.92
N PHE A 307 1.07 -39.74 1.83
CA PHE A 307 1.24 -39.06 0.55
C PHE A 307 2.74 -38.95 0.25
N THR A 308 3.17 -39.87 -0.61
CA THR A 308 4.40 -39.79 -1.39
C THR A 308 4.38 -38.51 -2.23
N LYS A 309 5.32 -37.59 -1.96
CA LYS A 309 5.65 -36.51 -2.90
C LYS A 309 6.42 -37.11 -4.07
N THR A 310 5.76 -37.25 -5.20
CA THR A 310 6.39 -37.56 -6.48
C THR A 310 7.00 -36.28 -7.05
N CYS A 311 8.32 -36.27 -7.22
CA CYS A 311 9.05 -35.26 -7.97
C CYS A 311 8.68 -35.31 -9.46
N LEU A 312 8.49 -34.16 -10.10
CA LEU A 312 8.44 -34.04 -11.56
C LEU A 312 9.41 -32.93 -12.02
N TYR A 313 10.32 -33.35 -12.90
CA TYR A 313 11.41 -32.64 -13.60
C TYR A 313 12.61 -32.18 -12.77
N SER A 314 13.88 -32.23 -13.21
CA SER A 314 14.67 -33.07 -14.13
C SER A 314 16.07 -32.44 -14.07
N SER A 315 17.09 -33.26 -13.79
CA SER A 315 18.53 -33.00 -13.98
C SER A 315 19.18 -31.75 -13.35
N ALA A 316 19.56 -31.84 -12.06
CA ALA A 316 20.91 -31.51 -11.57
C ALA A 316 21.09 -32.03 -10.13
N SER A 317 22.27 -32.57 -9.85
CA SER A 317 22.71 -33.30 -8.65
C SER A 317 22.46 -32.60 -7.30
N CYS A 318 21.79 -33.29 -6.36
CA CYS A 318 21.88 -33.00 -4.93
C CYS A 318 23.15 -33.65 -4.36
N GLU A 319 24.22 -32.87 -4.17
CA GLU A 319 25.32 -33.27 -3.29
C GLU A 319 25.01 -32.84 -1.85
N SER A 320 25.14 -33.79 -0.92
CA SER A 320 24.93 -33.65 0.51
C SER A 320 26.06 -32.87 1.19
N ILE A 321 25.73 -31.80 1.92
CA ILE A 321 26.65 -31.15 2.87
C ILE A 321 26.50 -31.84 4.23
N PRO A 322 27.58 -32.35 4.86
CA PRO A 322 27.48 -33.00 6.17
C PRO A 322 27.29 -31.95 7.28
N PHE A 323 26.21 -32.07 8.05
CA PHE A 323 26.00 -31.33 9.30
C PHE A 323 26.44 -32.18 10.50
N MET A 324 27.21 -31.59 11.42
CA MET A 324 27.56 -32.19 12.71
C MET A 324 26.54 -31.74 13.77
N MET A 325 25.80 -32.70 14.33
CA MET A 325 24.82 -32.49 15.40
C MET A 325 25.45 -32.90 16.74
N LYS A 326 25.40 -32.03 17.76
CA LYS A 326 25.85 -32.34 19.12
C LYS A 326 24.66 -32.13 20.07
N LEU A 327 24.17 -33.23 20.65
CA LEU A 327 23.13 -33.20 21.68
C LEU A 327 23.80 -32.91 23.03
N LEU A 328 23.35 -31.86 23.72
CA LEU A 328 23.70 -31.62 25.12
C LEU A 328 22.50 -31.99 25.99
N ASN A 329 22.73 -32.86 26.97
CA ASN A 329 21.77 -33.09 28.04
C ASN A 329 22.00 -32.02 29.10
N VAL A 330 20.92 -31.34 29.50
CA VAL A 330 20.89 -30.49 30.68
C VAL A 330 19.95 -31.19 31.67
N GLU A 331 20.44 -31.53 32.85
CA GLU A 331 19.64 -32.07 33.96
C GLU A 331 18.71 -31.02 34.56
#